data_AF-A0A1E3X2E8-F1
#
_entry.id   AF-A0A1E3X2E8-F1
#
_cell.length_a   1.000
_cell.length_b   1.000
_cell.length_c   1.000
_cell.angle_alpha   90.00
_cell.angle_beta   90.00
_cell.angle_gamma   90.00
#
_symmetry.space_group_name_H-M   'P 1'
#
loop_
_entity.id
_entity.type
_entity.pdbx_description
1 polymer ?
#
loop_
_entity_poly.entity_id
_entity_poly.type
_entity_poly.pdbx_seq_one_letter_code
_entity_poly.pdbx_strand_id
1 'polypeptide(L)'
;MKTAISIPDDLFKDIDKLSKKLHCSRSQVLTNAAREYIEKQKNKNIFNAINKAYLEKETEQEVTLRRKGKKHYAKLLKAERW
;
A
#
# COMPACT_ATOMS: atom_id res chain seq x y z
N MET A 1 1.80 25.91 -0.88
CA MET A 1 0.41 26.40 -1.05
C MET A 1 -0.25 26.50 0.32
N LYS A 2 -1.02 27.55 0.62
CA LYS A 2 -1.76 27.69 1.87
C LYS A 2 -3.26 27.71 1.54
N THR A 3 -4.03 26.90 2.25
CA THR A 3 -5.47 26.76 2.05
C THR A 3 -6.12 26.59 3.42
N ALA A 4 -7.25 27.28 3.65
CA ALA A 4 -8.07 27.03 4.83
C ALA A 4 -9.01 25.86 4.55
N ILE A 5 -9.09 24.90 5.47
CA ILE A 5 -9.98 23.74 5.39
C ILE A 5 -10.82 23.66 6.65
N SER A 6 -12.09 23.32 6.50
CA SER A 6 -12.96 22.98 7.62
C SER A 6 -12.77 21.52 7.99
N ILE A 7 -12.55 21.24 9.27
CA ILE A 7 -12.45 19.88 9.82
C ILE A 7 -13.23 19.80 11.14
N PRO A 8 -13.69 18.61 11.54
CA PRO A 8 -14.31 18.41 12.86
C PRO A 8 -13.38 18.82 14.01
N ASP A 9 -13.95 19.39 15.08
CA ASP A 9 -13.21 19.92 16.23
C ASP A 9 -12.44 18.83 16.99
N ASP A 10 -13.02 17.63 17.10
CA ASP A 10 -12.40 16.45 17.69
C ASP A 10 -11.16 16.04 16.90
N LEU A 11 -11.27 15.97 15.57
CA LEU A 11 -10.15 15.65 14.69
C LEU A 11 -9.04 16.72 14.79
N PHE A 12 -9.39 18.01 14.84
CA PHE A 12 -8.41 19.07 15.05
C PHE A 12 -7.65 18.91 16.37
N LYS A 13 -8.35 18.60 17.47
CA LYS A 13 -7.74 18.35 18.79
C LYS A 13 -6.76 17.19 18.74
N ASP A 14 -7.10 16.11 18.03
CA ASP A 14 -6.23 14.95 17.92
C ASP A 14 -5.00 15.21 17.05
N ILE A 15 -5.14 15.97 15.96
CA ILE A 15 -4.01 16.43 15.15
C ILE A 15 -3.08 17.33 15.99
N ASP A 16 -3.62 18.25 16.79
CA ASP A 16 -2.82 19.13 17.65
C ASP A 16 -2.02 18.34 18.69
N LYS A 17 -2.67 17.41 19.39
CA LYS A 17 -2.00 16.50 20.35
C LYS A 17 -0.88 15.70 19.67
N LEU A 18 -1.15 15.12 18.50
CA LEU A 18 -0.17 14.33 17.77
C LEU A 18 1.02 15.19 17.32
N SER A 19 0.75 16.40 16.82
CA SER A 19 1.81 17.32 16.40
C SER A 19 2.75 17.70 17.54
N LYS A 20 2.19 17.94 18.73
CA LYS A 20 2.96 18.19 19.96
C LYS A 20 3.79 16.98 20.36
N LYS A 21 3.20 15.79 20.35
CA LYS A 21 3.88 14.52 20.69
C LYS A 21 5.06 14.23 19.75
N LEU A 22 4.93 14.56 18.47
CA LEU A 22 5.95 14.33 17.44
C LEU A 22 6.88 15.53 17.24
N HIS A 23 6.75 16.59 18.03
CA HIS A 23 7.51 17.84 17.92
C HIS A 23 7.52 18.41 16.48
N CYS A 24 6.38 18.36 15.80
CA CYS A 24 6.24 18.83 14.42
C CYS A 24 5.04 19.76 14.27
N SER A 25 4.90 20.39 13.10
CA SER A 25 3.76 21.27 12.85
C SER A 25 2.48 20.47 12.51
N ARG A 26 1.32 21.01 12.88
CA ARG A 26 0.00 20.46 12.45
C ARG A 26 -0.09 20.28 10.93
N SER A 27 0.44 21.23 10.16
CA SER A 27 0.50 21.16 8.70
C SER A 27 1.33 19.97 8.21
N GLN A 28 2.42 19.63 8.91
CA GLN A 28 3.26 18.48 8.58
C GLN A 28 2.54 17.16 8.86
N VAL A 29 1.79 17.06 9.96
CA VAL A 29 0.93 15.89 10.24
C VAL A 29 -0.06 15.67 9.10
N LEU A 30 -0.80 16.72 8.71
CA LEU A 30 -1.76 16.67 7.62
C LEU A 30 -1.11 16.32 6.28
N THR A 31 0.06 16.90 5.99
CA THR A 31 0.80 16.62 4.75
C THR A 31 1.24 15.17 4.67
N ASN A 32 1.74 14.62 5.77
CA ASN A 32 2.17 13.22 5.82
C ASN A 32 0.99 12.27 5.68
N ALA A 33 -0.12 12.54 6.38
CA ALA A 33 -1.34 11.76 6.26
C ALA A 33 -1.90 11.77 4.83
N ALA A 34 -1.93 12.94 4.18
CA ALA A 34 -2.38 13.08 2.81
C ALA A 34 -1.50 12.27 1.84
N ARG A 35 -0.17 12.36 1.98
CA ARG A 35 0.76 11.59 1.15
C ARG A 35 0.56 10.09 1.33
N GLU A 36 0.47 9.62 2.57
CA GLU A 36 0.25 8.21 2.88
C GLU A 36 -1.10 7.72 2.31
N TYR A 37 -2.16 8.51 2.42
CA TYR A 37 -3.47 8.17 1.87
C TYR A 37 -3.45 8.07 0.34
N ILE A 38 -2.78 9.00 -0.34
CA ILE A 38 -2.61 8.99 -1.80
C ILE A 38 -1.85 7.74 -2.23
N GLU A 39 -0.73 7.42 -1.58
CA GLU A 39 0.06 6.22 -1.90
C GLU A 39 -0.73 4.93 -1.64
N LYS A 40 -1.49 4.86 -0.54
CA LYS A 40 -2.42 3.74 -0.28
C LYS A 40 -3.44 3.58 -1.42
N GLN A 41 -3.98 4.67 -1.95
CA GLN A 41 -4.95 4.61 -3.05
C GLN A 41 -4.29 4.20 -4.37
N LYS A 42 -3.08 4.67 -4.67
CA LYS A 42 -2.31 4.19 -5.83
C LYS A 42 -2.06 2.68 -5.75
N ASN A 43 -1.66 2.19 -4.58
CA ASN A 43 -1.42 0.76 -4.36
C ASN A 43 -2.70 -0.07 -4.53
N LYS A 44 -3.85 0.44 -4.06
CA LYS A 44 -5.15 -0.21 -4.31
C LYS A 44 -5.48 -0.29 -5.79
N ASN A 45 -5.19 0.76 -6.56
CA ASN A 45 -5.43 0.76 -8.00
C ASN A 45 -4.55 -0.27 -8.72
N ILE A 46 -3.28 -0.38 -8.34
CA ILE A 46 -2.36 -1.40 -8.88
C ILE A 46 -2.87 -2.79 -8.52
N PHE A 47 -3.25 -3.02 -7.26
CA PHE A 47 -3.81 -4.30 -6.81
C PHE A 47 -5.06 -4.68 -7.59
N ASN A 48 -5.98 -3.73 -7.79
CA ASN A 48 -7.19 -3.95 -8.58
C ASN A 48 -6.87 -4.24 -10.06
N ALA A 49 -5.88 -3.55 -10.64
CA ALA A 49 -5.44 -3.80 -12.01
C ALA A 49 -4.85 -5.21 -12.18
N ILE A 50 -4.05 -5.66 -11.22
CA ILE A 50 -3.52 -7.04 -11.18
C ILE A 50 -4.67 -8.03 -11.09
N ASN A 51 -5.59 -7.87 -10.13
CA ASN A 51 -6.73 -8.78 -10.00
C ASN A 51 -7.59 -8.80 -11.27
N LYS A 52 -7.75 -7.65 -11.94
CA LYS A 52 -8.44 -7.55 -13.23
C LYS A 52 -7.74 -8.33 -14.34
N ALA A 53 -6.41 -8.30 -14.40
CA ALA A 53 -5.65 -9.07 -15.38
C ALA A 53 -5.80 -10.59 -15.14
N TYR A 54 -5.96 -11.03 -13.89
CA TYR A 54 -6.11 -12.43 -13.51
C TYR A 54 -7.58 -12.87 -13.31
N LEU A 55 -8.56 -12.08 -13.78
CA LEU A 55 -9.98 -12.44 -13.67
C LEU A 55 -10.35 -13.59 -14.62
N GLU A 56 -9.63 -13.71 -15.74
CA GLU A 56 -9.78 -14.82 -16.66
C GLU A 56 -9.16 -16.09 -16.09
N LYS A 57 -9.80 -17.22 -16.38
CA LYS A 57 -9.31 -18.52 -15.92
C LYS A 57 -8.04 -18.88 -16.67
N GLU A 58 -7.01 -19.29 -15.95
CA GLU A 58 -5.76 -19.77 -16.55
C GLU A 58 -6.03 -20.88 -17.58
N THR A 59 -5.33 -20.80 -18.70
CA THR A 59 -5.23 -21.88 -19.68
C THR A 59 -4.43 -23.06 -19.11
N GLU A 60 -4.61 -24.26 -19.67
CA GLU A 60 -3.87 -25.45 -19.22
C GLU A 60 -2.35 -25.29 -19.37
N GLN A 61 -1.91 -24.51 -20.36
CA GLN A 61 -0.51 -24.19 -20.60
C GLN A 61 0.06 -23.33 -19.48
N GLU A 62 -0.66 -22.27 -19.07
CA GLU A 62 -0.29 -21.40 -17.95
C GLU A 62 -0.25 -22.16 -16.62
N VAL A 63 -1.24 -23.03 -16.37
CA VAL A 63 -1.27 -23.90 -15.18
C VAL A 63 -0.02 -24.79 -15.13
N THR A 64 0.36 -25.37 -16.26
CA THR A 64 1.52 -26.26 -16.37
C THR A 64 2.82 -25.48 -16.15
N LEU A 65 2.95 -24.29 -16.75
CA LEU A 65 4.10 -23.42 -16.58
C LEU A 65 4.25 -22.99 -15.11
N ARG A 66 3.17 -22.52 -14.48
CA ARG A 66 3.16 -22.11 -13.07
C ARG A 66 3.54 -23.26 -12.13
N ARG A 67 3.05 -24.48 -12.38
CA ARG A 67 3.43 -25.68 -11.61
C ARG A 67 4.91 -26.01 -11.73
N LYS A 68 5.48 -25.95 -12.94
CA LYS A 68 6.91 -26.17 -13.18
C LYS A 68 7.75 -25.09 -12.48
N GLY A 69 7.36 -23.83 -12.61
CA GLY A 69 8.00 -22.69 -11.95
C GLY A 69 8.04 -22.83 -10.43
N LYS A 70 6.90 -23.14 -9.79
CA LYS A 70 6.84 -23.37 -8.33
C LYS A 70 7.80 -24.47 -7.87
N LYS A 71 7.88 -25.59 -8.60
CA LYS A 71 8.80 -26.69 -8.28
C LYS A 71 10.28 -26.26 -8.42
N HIS A 72 10.59 -25.44 -9.42
CA HIS A 72 11.93 -24.92 -9.63
C HIS A 72 12.35 -23.97 -8.50
N TYR A 73 11.52 -22.97 -8.18
CA TYR A 73 11.80 -22.03 -7.09
C TYR A 73 11.90 -22.71 -5.72
N ALA A 74 11.03 -23.68 -5.44
CA ALA A 74 11.10 -24.45 -4.19
C ALA A 74 12.42 -25.25 -4.04
N LYS A 75 13.05 -25.65 -5.14
CA LYS A 75 14.37 -26.29 -5.09
C LYS A 75 15.48 -25.29 -4.83
N LEU A 76 15.42 -24.10 -5.44
CA LEU A 76 16.39 -23.03 -5.23
C LEU A 76 16.40 -22.54 -3.78
N LEU A 77 15.22 -22.29 -3.20
CA LEU A 77 15.10 -21.82 -1.81
C LEU A 77 15.58 -22.85 -0.77
N LYS A 78 15.53 -24.16 -1.10
CA LYS A 78 16.12 -25.20 -0.23
C LYS A 78 17.64 -25.20 -0.22
N ALA A 79 18.27 -24.62 -1.24
CA ALA A 79 19.71 -24.47 -1.32
C ALA A 79 20.21 -23.20 -0.60
N GLU A 80 19.32 -22.28 -0.23
CA GLU A 80 19.66 -21.10 0.57
C GLU A 80 19.73 -21.46 2.06
N ARG A 81 20.92 -21.26 2.66
CA ARG A 81 21.08 -21.26 4.12
C ARG A 81 20.69 -19.88 4.64
N TRP A 82 19.72 -19.87 5.56
CA TRP A 82 19.35 -18.71 6.36
C TRP A 82 20.36 -18.49 7.49
#